data_AF-A0A1C5YKZ1-F1
#
_entry.id   AF-A0A1C5YKZ1-F1
#
_cell.length_a   1.000
_cell.length_b   1.000
_cell.length_c   1.000
_cell.angle_alpha   90.00
_cell.angle_beta   90.00
_cell.angle_gamma   90.00
#
_symmetry.space_group_name_H-M   'P 1'
#
loop_
_entity.id
_entity.type
_entity.pdbx_description
1 polymer ?
#
loop_
_entity_poly.entity_id
_entity_poly.type
_entity_poly.pdbx_seq_one_letter_code
_entity_poly.pdbx_strand_id
1 'polypeptide(L)'
;MSIGFAGTDYDTYLSQLNSQTISYAKYDSDYVAAYKANKTPFETVLKDIETLFGLKVNGEAGDRLVLTDYELGLLKTAYEKSVNEKDTGMADQEEYVAYGTYEPLSVTITHILNNKSGISFTSYSHTGLPVAVFADGVNAELFKGYYDNTAIYDKLAQMLAVR
;
A
#
# COMPACT_ATOMS: atom_id res chain seq x y z
N MET A 1 -7.47 4.85 2.79
CA MET A 1 -7.69 3.42 2.51
C MET A 1 -9.17 3.20 2.31
N SER A 2 -9.55 2.49 1.26
CA SER A 2 -10.91 1.98 1.05
C SER A 2 -10.86 0.46 0.92
N ILE A 3 -11.91 -0.20 1.42
CA ILE A 3 -12.19 -1.60 1.16
C ILE A 3 -13.20 -1.67 0.02
N GLY A 4 -12.93 -2.50 -0.97
CA GLY A 4 -13.58 -2.49 -2.27
C GLY A 4 -12.75 -1.71 -3.30
N PHE A 5 -12.47 -2.34 -4.44
CA PHE A 5 -11.78 -1.73 -5.57
C PHE A 5 -12.54 -2.01 -6.87
N ALA A 6 -12.58 -1.04 -7.78
CA ALA A 6 -13.34 -1.18 -9.02
C ALA A 6 -12.84 -2.35 -9.89
N GLY A 7 -11.52 -2.61 -9.91
CA GLY A 7 -10.94 -3.73 -10.64
C GLY A 7 -11.23 -5.11 -10.03
N THR A 8 -11.84 -5.16 -8.84
CA THR A 8 -12.31 -6.40 -8.21
C THR A 8 -13.84 -6.49 -8.15
N ASP A 9 -14.56 -5.63 -8.89
CA ASP A 9 -16.02 -5.49 -8.79
C ASP A 9 -16.48 -5.26 -7.33
N TYR A 10 -15.64 -4.57 -6.55
CA TYR A 10 -15.81 -4.27 -5.13
C TYR A 10 -15.76 -5.48 -4.19
N ASP A 11 -15.47 -6.69 -4.69
CA ASP A 11 -15.14 -7.84 -3.85
C ASP A 11 -13.78 -7.68 -3.17
N THR A 12 -13.59 -8.46 -2.11
CA THR A 12 -12.33 -8.49 -1.34
C THR A 12 -11.67 -9.86 -1.43
N TYR A 13 -10.34 -9.86 -1.52
CA TYR A 13 -9.51 -11.07 -1.64
C TYR A 13 -8.32 -10.99 -0.69
N LEU A 14 -8.61 -10.61 0.57
CA LEU A 14 -7.61 -10.23 1.57
C LEU A 14 -6.52 -11.28 1.81
N SER A 15 -6.81 -12.57 1.62
CA SER A 15 -5.83 -13.65 1.76
C SER A 15 -4.66 -13.54 0.77
N GLN A 16 -4.83 -12.81 -0.34
CA GLN A 16 -3.75 -12.54 -1.29
C GLN A 16 -2.61 -11.73 -0.67
N LEU A 17 -2.90 -10.87 0.31
CA LEU A 17 -1.90 -10.07 1.01
C LEU A 17 -0.85 -10.95 1.72
N ASN A 18 -1.19 -12.20 2.07
CA ASN A 18 -0.24 -13.16 2.65
C ASN A 18 0.89 -13.55 1.68
N SER A 19 0.73 -13.25 0.39
CA SER A 19 1.77 -13.49 -0.63
C SER A 19 2.93 -12.50 -0.52
N GLN A 20 2.72 -11.36 0.15
CA GLN A 20 3.80 -10.43 0.48
C GLN A 20 4.57 -10.93 1.69
N THR A 21 5.78 -11.43 1.45
CA THR A 21 6.67 -12.01 2.47
C THR A 21 7.74 -11.02 2.97
N ILE A 22 7.79 -9.82 2.39
CA ILE A 22 8.73 -8.75 2.73
C ILE A 22 8.01 -7.40 2.84
N SER A 23 8.49 -6.49 3.70
CA SER A 23 7.98 -5.11 3.71
C SER A 23 8.54 -4.32 2.53
N TYR A 24 7.82 -3.31 2.04
CA TYR A 24 8.32 -2.44 0.96
C TYR A 24 9.64 -1.76 1.37
N ALA A 25 9.78 -1.34 2.63
CA ALA A 25 11.00 -0.68 3.12
C ALA A 25 12.22 -1.60 3.08
N LYS A 26 12.05 -2.89 3.42
CA LYS A 26 13.13 -3.87 3.33
C LYS A 26 13.41 -4.27 1.89
N TYR A 27 12.39 -4.34 1.04
CA TYR A 27 12.57 -4.54 -0.40
C TYR A 27 13.35 -3.37 -1.04
N ASP A 28 13.07 -2.13 -0.65
CA ASP A 28 13.81 -0.95 -1.10
C ASP A 28 15.31 -1.06 -0.76
N SER A 29 15.62 -1.41 0.50
CA SER A 29 17.01 -1.49 0.97
C SER A 29 17.77 -2.68 0.40
N ASP A 30 17.14 -3.85 0.34
CA ASP A 30 17.84 -5.11 0.05
C ASP A 30 17.87 -5.43 -1.45
N TYR A 31 16.85 -5.00 -2.20
CA TYR A 31 16.67 -5.36 -3.61
C TYR A 31 16.74 -4.14 -4.53
N VAL A 32 15.90 -3.12 -4.31
CA VAL A 32 15.82 -1.99 -5.26
C VAL A 32 17.14 -1.22 -5.34
N ALA A 33 17.81 -1.00 -4.21
CA ALA A 33 19.15 -0.39 -4.20
C ALA A 33 20.15 -1.18 -5.06
N ALA A 34 20.14 -2.52 -4.96
CA ALA A 34 20.99 -3.38 -5.76
C ALA A 34 20.61 -3.37 -7.25
N TYR A 35 19.31 -3.33 -7.57
CA TYR A 35 18.85 -3.24 -8.96
C TYR A 35 19.33 -1.96 -9.62
N LYS A 36 19.22 -0.81 -8.93
CA LYS A 36 19.69 0.49 -9.40
C LYS A 36 21.19 0.49 -9.68
N ALA A 37 21.99 -0.09 -8.77
CA ALA A 37 23.44 -0.16 -8.89
C ALA A 37 23.88 -1.08 -10.05
N ASN A 38 23.22 -2.22 -10.21
CA ASN A 38 23.61 -3.25 -11.16
C ASN A 38 22.89 -3.16 -12.51
N LYS A 39 21.93 -2.23 -12.65
CA LYS A 39 20.97 -2.17 -13.77
C LYS A 39 20.33 -3.54 -14.04
N THR A 40 19.86 -4.17 -12.96
CA THR A 40 19.33 -5.54 -13.00
C THR A 40 18.18 -5.65 -14.00
N PRO A 41 18.21 -6.59 -14.97
CA PRO A 41 17.17 -6.75 -15.98
C PRO A 41 15.78 -6.96 -15.39
N PHE A 42 14.76 -6.45 -16.09
CA PHE A 42 13.38 -6.49 -15.64
C PHE A 42 12.88 -7.92 -15.39
N GLU A 43 13.31 -8.87 -16.21
CA GLU A 43 12.96 -10.29 -16.09
C GLU A 43 13.48 -10.91 -14.78
N THR A 44 14.60 -10.43 -14.27
CA THR A 44 15.12 -10.85 -12.96
C THR A 44 14.30 -10.21 -11.84
N VAL A 45 14.01 -8.92 -11.95
CA VAL A 45 13.15 -8.21 -10.99
C VAL A 45 11.77 -8.85 -10.90
N LEU A 46 11.17 -9.27 -12.02
CA LEU A 46 9.89 -9.97 -12.04
C LEU A 46 9.90 -11.30 -11.26
N LYS A 47 11.01 -12.04 -11.29
CA LYS A 47 11.14 -13.29 -10.50
C LYS A 47 11.20 -13.01 -9.01
N ASP A 48 11.90 -11.95 -8.62
CA ASP A 48 11.96 -11.53 -7.22
C ASP A 48 10.59 -11.01 -6.76
N ILE A 49 9.87 -10.27 -7.61
CA ILE A 49 8.50 -9.82 -7.36
C ILE A 49 7.55 -11.00 -7.17
N GLU A 50 7.63 -12.02 -8.03
CA GLU A 50 6.83 -13.24 -7.89
C GLU A 50 7.14 -13.97 -6.59
N THR A 51 8.42 -14.07 -6.22
CA THR A 51 8.84 -14.76 -4.99
C THR A 51 8.41 -14.00 -3.73
N LEU A 52 8.52 -12.68 -3.74
CA LEU A 52 8.38 -11.84 -2.54
C LEU A 52 6.97 -11.27 -2.35
N PHE A 53 6.20 -11.11 -3.43
CA PHE A 53 4.87 -10.51 -3.43
C PHE A 53 3.80 -11.39 -4.10
N GLY A 54 4.19 -12.50 -4.73
CA GLY A 54 3.28 -13.43 -5.41
C GLY A 54 2.80 -12.99 -6.80
N LEU A 55 3.08 -11.74 -7.20
CA LEU A 55 2.66 -11.19 -8.50
C LEU A 55 3.47 -11.82 -9.63
N LYS A 56 2.80 -12.43 -10.61
CA LYS A 56 3.43 -13.27 -11.63
C LYS A 56 2.96 -12.92 -13.03
N VAL A 57 3.79 -13.17 -14.04
CA VAL A 57 3.42 -12.92 -15.45
C VAL A 57 2.54 -14.04 -16.02
N ASN A 58 2.75 -15.28 -15.55
CA ASN A 58 2.02 -16.45 -16.02
C ASN A 58 1.44 -17.21 -14.84
N GLY A 59 0.26 -17.79 -15.01
CA GLY A 59 -0.39 -18.61 -13.98
C GLY A 59 -1.63 -19.30 -14.52
N GLU A 60 -2.31 -20.02 -13.64
CA GLU A 60 -3.54 -20.75 -14.00
C GLU A 60 -4.72 -19.80 -14.23
N ALA A 61 -5.70 -20.25 -15.00
CA ALA A 61 -6.93 -19.49 -15.20
C ALA A 61 -7.64 -19.26 -13.85
N GLY A 62 -7.89 -17.99 -13.52
CA GLY A 62 -8.49 -17.59 -12.25
C GLY A 62 -7.51 -17.25 -11.13
N ASP A 63 -6.19 -17.43 -11.34
CA ASP A 63 -5.19 -16.90 -10.42
C ASP A 63 -5.15 -15.37 -10.52
N ARG A 64 -5.65 -14.72 -9.46
CA ARG A 64 -5.77 -13.26 -9.40
C ARG A 64 -4.43 -12.54 -9.30
N LEU A 65 -3.37 -13.23 -8.87
CA LEU A 65 -2.01 -12.68 -8.76
C LEU A 65 -1.28 -12.64 -10.10
N VAL A 66 -1.87 -13.22 -11.16
CA VAL A 66 -1.38 -13.03 -12.52
C VAL A 66 -1.59 -11.57 -12.91
N LEU A 67 -0.51 -10.94 -13.34
CA LEU A 67 -0.49 -9.57 -13.85
C LEU A 67 -1.22 -9.52 -15.19
N THR A 68 -2.16 -8.59 -15.30
CA THR A 68 -2.70 -8.18 -16.60
C THR A 68 -1.66 -7.40 -17.39
N ASP A 69 -1.84 -7.30 -18.71
CA ASP A 69 -0.95 -6.49 -19.56
C ASP A 69 -0.87 -5.03 -19.09
N TYR A 70 -1.99 -4.49 -18.58
CA TYR A 70 -2.04 -3.15 -18.01
C TYR A 70 -1.15 -3.02 -16.77
N GLU A 71 -1.31 -3.93 -15.80
CA GLU A 71 -0.51 -3.92 -14.56
C GLU A 71 0.97 -4.16 -14.85
N LEU A 72 1.29 -5.06 -15.78
CA LEU A 72 2.65 -5.29 -16.24
C LEU A 72 3.25 -4.05 -16.90
N GLY A 73 2.45 -3.31 -17.67
CA GLY A 73 2.83 -2.02 -18.25
C GLY A 73 3.15 -0.96 -17.19
N LEU A 74 2.29 -0.81 -16.18
CA LEU A 74 2.54 0.09 -15.04
C LEU A 74 3.83 -0.29 -14.31
N LEU A 75 3.99 -1.58 -14.01
CA LEU A 75 5.17 -2.11 -13.33
C LEU A 75 6.45 -1.90 -14.14
N LYS A 76 6.37 -2.04 -15.47
CA LYS A 76 7.49 -1.79 -16.38
C LYS A 76 7.88 -0.31 -16.37
N THR A 77 6.92 0.60 -16.46
CA THR A 77 7.18 2.06 -16.38
C THR A 77 7.83 2.43 -15.06
N ALA A 78 7.30 1.91 -13.95
CA ALA A 78 7.85 2.13 -12.62
C ALA A 78 9.29 1.58 -12.49
N TYR A 79 9.54 0.36 -13.00
CA TYR A 79 10.88 -0.21 -13.06
C TYR A 79 11.85 0.67 -13.87
N GLU A 80 11.47 1.14 -15.05
CA GLU A 80 12.34 1.96 -15.89
C GLU A 80 12.68 3.30 -15.23
N LYS A 81 11.71 3.91 -14.53
CA LYS A 81 11.94 5.11 -13.69
C LYS A 81 12.90 4.82 -12.55
N SER A 82 12.63 3.77 -11.79
CA SER A 82 13.40 3.38 -10.62
C SER A 82 14.83 2.97 -10.96
N VAL A 83 15.00 1.99 -11.84
CA VAL A 83 16.28 1.32 -12.10
C VAL A 83 17.09 2.04 -13.17
N ASN A 84 16.43 2.56 -14.21
CA ASN A 84 17.09 3.17 -15.35
C ASN A 84 16.99 4.69 -15.38
N GLU A 85 16.36 5.31 -14.38
CA GLU A 85 16.19 6.77 -14.27
C GLU A 85 15.50 7.39 -15.50
N LYS A 86 14.67 6.60 -16.19
CA LYS A 86 13.92 7.07 -17.36
C LYS A 86 12.74 7.91 -16.93
N ASP A 87 12.46 8.92 -17.74
CA ASP A 87 11.24 9.70 -17.62
C ASP A 87 10.00 8.80 -17.84
N THR A 88 8.95 9.02 -17.06
CA THR A 88 7.73 8.22 -17.14
C THR A 88 6.82 8.65 -18.29
N GLY A 89 7.03 9.85 -18.83
CA GLY A 89 6.13 10.53 -19.77
C GLY A 89 4.88 11.11 -19.11
N MET A 90 4.72 10.95 -17.80
CA MET A 90 3.60 11.51 -17.03
C MET A 90 3.84 12.99 -16.74
N ALA A 91 2.76 13.76 -16.62
CA ALA A 91 2.87 15.11 -16.05
C ALA A 91 3.24 15.02 -14.56
N ASP A 92 3.93 16.03 -14.01
CA ASP A 92 4.39 16.05 -12.61
C ASP A 92 3.31 15.68 -11.59
N GLN A 93 2.09 16.21 -11.78
CA GLN A 93 0.97 15.93 -10.88
C GLN A 93 0.48 14.48 -11.00
N GLU A 94 0.51 13.91 -12.20
CA GLU A 94 0.13 12.52 -12.44
C GLU A 94 1.19 11.56 -11.87
N GLU A 95 2.47 11.87 -12.05
CA GLU A 95 3.58 11.11 -11.44
C GLU A 95 3.50 11.15 -9.91
N TYR A 96 3.19 12.32 -9.33
CA TYR A 96 2.96 12.44 -7.89
C TYR A 96 1.76 11.62 -7.41
N VAL A 97 0.67 11.56 -8.18
CA VAL A 97 -0.48 10.70 -7.85
C VAL A 97 -0.10 9.22 -7.94
N ALA A 98 0.73 8.84 -8.91
CA ALA A 98 1.16 7.46 -9.13
C ALA A 98 2.14 6.95 -8.06
N TYR A 99 3.07 7.79 -7.60
CA TYR A 99 4.18 7.33 -6.75
C TYR A 99 4.36 8.11 -5.43
N GLY A 100 3.81 9.33 -5.32
CA GLY A 100 4.02 10.20 -4.17
C GLY A 100 5.50 10.53 -3.97
N THR A 101 5.97 10.38 -2.73
CA THR A 101 7.40 10.50 -2.39
C THR A 101 8.10 9.14 -2.25
N TYR A 102 7.41 8.05 -2.61
CA TYR A 102 7.90 6.69 -2.44
C TYR A 102 8.69 6.22 -3.66
N GLU A 103 9.41 5.12 -3.48
CA GLU A 103 10.12 4.46 -4.57
C GLU A 103 9.13 3.91 -5.63
N PRO A 104 9.19 4.35 -6.91
CA PRO A 104 8.17 4.04 -7.92
C PRO A 104 7.91 2.55 -8.12
N LEU A 105 8.95 1.74 -8.21
CA LEU A 105 8.83 0.28 -8.36
C LEU A 105 8.07 -0.33 -7.18
N SER A 106 8.48 -0.03 -5.95
CA SER A 106 7.93 -0.64 -4.74
C SER A 106 6.50 -0.23 -4.45
N VAL A 107 6.17 1.05 -4.64
CA VAL A 107 4.80 1.54 -4.47
C VAL A 107 3.88 0.95 -5.54
N THR A 108 4.35 0.79 -6.78
CA THR A 108 3.56 0.15 -7.85
C THR A 108 3.27 -1.32 -7.55
N ILE A 109 4.26 -2.09 -7.11
CA ILE A 109 4.09 -3.51 -6.71
C ILE A 109 3.02 -3.63 -5.63
N THR A 110 3.14 -2.85 -4.56
CA THR A 110 2.21 -2.92 -3.44
C THR A 110 0.83 -2.41 -3.80
N HIS A 111 0.71 -1.38 -4.64
CA HIS A 111 -0.58 -0.93 -5.16
C HIS A 111 -1.29 -1.99 -6.00
N ILE A 112 -0.57 -2.69 -6.88
CA ILE A 112 -1.13 -3.79 -7.68
C ILE A 112 -1.65 -4.89 -6.75
N LEU A 113 -0.84 -5.33 -5.78
CA LEU A 113 -1.25 -6.37 -4.83
C LEU A 113 -2.46 -5.93 -3.99
N ASN A 114 -2.47 -4.70 -3.50
CA ASN A 114 -3.59 -4.14 -2.74
C ASN A 114 -4.86 -4.12 -3.59
N ASN A 115 -4.79 -3.58 -4.81
CA ASN A 115 -5.92 -3.48 -5.72
C ASN A 115 -6.49 -4.86 -6.06
N LYS A 116 -5.64 -5.85 -6.36
CA LYS A 116 -6.04 -7.25 -6.56
C LYS A 116 -6.70 -7.88 -5.32
N SER A 117 -6.29 -7.44 -4.14
CA SER A 117 -6.86 -7.83 -2.84
C SER A 117 -8.17 -7.11 -2.51
N GLY A 118 -8.63 -6.17 -3.36
CA GLY A 118 -9.82 -5.35 -3.11
C GLY A 118 -9.58 -4.21 -2.12
N ILE A 119 -8.33 -3.73 -1.99
CA ILE A 119 -7.95 -2.61 -1.13
C ILE A 119 -7.37 -1.50 -1.98
N SER A 120 -7.72 -0.24 -1.69
CA SER A 120 -7.10 0.90 -2.35
C SER A 120 -6.65 1.98 -1.38
N PHE A 121 -5.60 2.71 -1.77
CA PHE A 121 -5.05 3.84 -1.03
C PHE A 121 -5.11 5.10 -1.90
N THR A 122 -5.53 6.21 -1.30
CA THR A 122 -5.80 7.48 -2.00
C THR A 122 -4.94 8.64 -1.48
N SER A 123 -4.10 8.38 -0.48
CA SER A 123 -3.23 9.38 0.15
C SER A 123 -1.91 8.73 0.52
N TYR A 124 -0.83 9.45 0.30
CA TYR A 124 0.51 9.12 0.78
C TYR A 124 0.77 9.65 2.21
N SER A 125 -0.25 10.24 2.84
CA SER A 125 -0.23 10.83 4.17
C SER A 125 -1.48 10.42 4.95
N HIS A 126 -1.92 11.24 5.90
CA HIS A 126 -3.08 10.98 6.74
C HIS A 126 -4.39 11.32 6.01
N THR A 127 -5.51 10.85 6.57
CA THR A 127 -6.86 11.25 6.16
C THR A 127 -7.63 11.76 7.38
N GLY A 128 -8.64 12.61 7.15
CA GLY A 128 -9.47 13.18 8.21
C GLY A 128 -10.62 12.28 8.69
N LEU A 129 -10.51 10.96 8.54
CA LEU A 129 -11.55 10.04 8.99
C LEU A 129 -11.58 10.02 10.53
N PRO A 130 -12.77 10.10 11.16
CA PRO A 130 -12.90 9.90 12.60
C PRO A 130 -12.33 8.53 13.02
N VAL A 131 -11.58 8.51 14.11
CA VAL A 131 -10.95 7.29 14.65
C VAL A 131 -11.81 6.73 15.77
N ALA A 132 -12.02 5.41 15.77
CA ALA A 132 -12.74 4.73 16.83
C ALA A 132 -11.96 4.79 18.16
N VAL A 133 -12.66 5.13 19.24
CA VAL A 133 -12.13 5.02 20.61
C VAL A 133 -12.71 3.76 21.25
N PHE A 134 -11.83 2.87 21.71
CA PHE A 134 -12.20 1.68 22.45
C PHE A 134 -11.87 1.90 23.93
N ALA A 135 -12.87 1.73 24.81
CA ALA A 135 -12.72 1.86 26.25
C ALA A 135 -13.41 0.68 26.94
N ASP A 136 -12.78 0.15 27.98
CA ASP A 136 -13.28 -0.95 28.80
C ASP A 136 -12.98 -0.70 30.28
N GLY A 137 -13.85 -1.18 31.17
CA GLY A 137 -13.75 -1.00 32.62
C GLY A 137 -14.66 0.10 33.19
N VAL A 138 -14.39 0.48 34.44
CA VAL A 138 -15.20 1.47 35.18
C VAL A 138 -15.14 2.83 34.47
N ASN A 139 -16.31 3.42 34.22
CA ASN A 139 -16.50 4.67 33.50
C ASN A 139 -16.19 4.65 32.00
N ALA A 140 -16.06 3.48 31.36
CA ALA A 140 -15.85 3.37 29.92
C ALA A 140 -16.95 4.05 29.09
N GLU A 141 -18.16 4.18 29.63
CA GLU A 141 -19.27 4.89 29.00
C GLU A 141 -19.01 6.39 28.77
N LEU A 142 -18.06 7.00 29.48
CA LEU A 142 -17.64 8.39 29.25
C LEU A 142 -17.03 8.59 27.86
N PHE A 143 -16.53 7.53 27.22
CA PHE A 143 -15.91 7.55 25.88
C PHE A 143 -16.90 7.18 24.76
N LYS A 144 -18.21 7.13 25.05
CA LYS A 144 -19.23 6.94 24.02
C LYS A 144 -19.52 8.23 23.26
N GLY A 145 -19.94 8.09 22.01
CA GLY A 145 -20.39 9.19 21.16
C GLY A 145 -19.31 9.74 20.24
N TYR A 146 -19.60 10.91 19.66
CA TYR A 146 -18.72 11.61 18.73
C TYR A 146 -18.16 12.86 19.41
N TYR A 147 -16.84 12.99 19.47
CA TYR A 147 -16.16 14.11 20.11
C TYR A 147 -14.77 14.33 19.48
N ASP A 148 -14.26 15.53 19.67
CA ASP A 148 -12.89 15.88 19.28
C ASP A 148 -11.85 15.18 20.18
N ASN A 149 -10.66 14.90 19.64
CA ASN A 149 -9.63 14.19 20.40
C ASN A 149 -9.20 14.91 21.68
N THR A 150 -9.34 16.24 21.76
CA THR A 150 -9.05 17.03 22.97
C THR A 150 -9.88 16.58 24.17
N ALA A 151 -11.13 16.15 23.97
CA ALA A 151 -12.00 15.70 25.04
C ALA A 151 -11.52 14.38 25.69
N ILE A 152 -10.63 13.62 25.03
CA ILE A 152 -10.04 12.41 25.61
C ILE A 152 -9.20 12.77 26.84
N TYR A 153 -8.41 13.84 26.75
CA TYR A 153 -7.61 14.33 27.87
C TYR A 153 -8.49 14.70 29.05
N ASP A 154 -9.53 15.52 28.83
CA ASP A 154 -10.42 15.98 29.89
C ASP A 154 -11.13 14.82 30.59
N LYS A 155 -11.60 13.83 29.83
CA LYS A 155 -12.25 12.61 30.36
C LYS A 155 -11.29 11.81 31.23
N LEU A 156 -10.05 11.61 30.78
CA LEU A 156 -9.02 10.88 31.54
C LEU A 156 -8.60 11.65 32.80
N ALA A 157 -8.37 12.96 32.70
CA ALA A 157 -8.02 13.81 33.83
C ALA A 157 -9.09 13.77 34.91
N GLN A 158 -10.37 13.83 34.52
CA GLN A 158 -11.52 13.68 35.41
C GLN A 158 -11.51 12.32 36.13
N MET A 159 -11.27 11.22 35.42
CA MET A 159 -11.23 9.87 36.00
C MET A 159 -10.07 9.67 36.98
N LEU A 160 -8.92 10.28 36.69
CA LEU A 160 -7.71 10.17 37.50
C LEU A 160 -7.65 11.21 38.62
N ALA A 161 -8.62 12.11 38.71
CA ALA A 161 -8.63 13.26 39.62
C ALA A 161 -7.36 14.13 39.51
N VAL A 162 -6.78 14.23 38.32
CA VAL A 162 -5.62 15.09 38.01
C VAL A 162 -6.15 16.41 37.44
N ARG A 163 -5.58 17.53 37.90
CA ARG A 163 -5.93 18.89 37.45
C ARG A 163 -4.84 19.48 36.58
#